data_AF-K2M9C1-F1
#
_entry.id   AF-K2M9C1-F1
#
_cell.length_a   1.000
_cell.length_b   1.000
_cell.length_c   1.000
_cell.angle_alpha   90.00
_cell.angle_beta   90.00
_cell.angle_gamma   90.00
#
_symmetry.space_group_name_H-M   'P 1'
#
loop_
_entity.id
_entity.type
_entity.pdbx_description
1 polymer ?
#
loop_
_entity_poly.entity_id
_entity_poly.type
_entity_poly.pdbx_seq_one_letter_code
_entity_poly.pdbx_strand_id
1 'polypeptide(L)'
;MKGGDMFVEYKIMSRDHRRSIRVEDAIVDPSVTRTVVPLSWLEQLRSPSLRLQTGYHIEEAVYVPPAYAAVDDKEGRRLSEKSTMTPNAILAGPVVLSITGQSIPVVLNPYFVPEDTWGIRRNRDEWDLRLGMDAIEQCTLFSELRPGGLLYNKLPSSQNVTRHEPLRATLQRYGMKCGLAESPLVPRPWTRMRYMFIDELQRGPKLTEFVGHNPRNGTPWRFSQHSKYFRIGVWRETIRRNDMNEGLHGHSSWQKSPQQAVPEVRLMAPYP
;
A
#
# COMPACT_ATOMS: atom_id res chain seq x y z
N MET A 1 -7.11 15.48 -16.76
CA MET A 1 -6.01 15.91 -17.65
C MET A 1 -6.42 17.20 -18.33
N LYS A 2 -5.60 18.26 -18.25
CA LYS A 2 -5.81 19.52 -18.98
C LYS A 2 -4.44 20.00 -19.48
N GLY A 3 -4.30 20.34 -20.76
CA GLY A 3 -3.03 20.88 -21.30
C GLY A 3 -1.80 19.97 -21.19
N GLY A 4 -1.96 18.65 -21.10
CA GLY A 4 -0.85 17.71 -20.87
C GLY A 4 -0.50 17.49 -19.40
N ASP A 5 -1.16 18.21 -18.49
CA ASP A 5 -0.97 18.09 -17.04
C ASP A 5 -2.08 17.25 -16.39
N MET A 6 -1.69 16.56 -15.33
CA MET A 6 -2.60 15.84 -14.44
C MET A 6 -3.00 16.76 -13.31
N PHE A 7 -4.32 16.83 -13.09
CA PHE A 7 -4.94 17.58 -12.00
C PHE A 7 -5.65 16.57 -11.11
N VAL A 8 -5.49 16.72 -9.80
CA VAL A 8 -6.11 15.83 -8.82
C VAL A 8 -6.76 16.65 -7.71
N GLU A 9 -7.92 16.18 -7.28
CA GLU A 9 -8.53 16.64 -6.04
C GLU A 9 -7.84 15.94 -4.86
N TYR A 10 -7.58 16.69 -3.79
CA TYR A 10 -7.12 16.11 -2.55
C TYR A 10 -7.72 16.79 -1.33
N LYS A 11 -7.68 16.08 -0.19
CA LYS A 11 -8.03 16.58 1.13
C LYS A 11 -6.81 16.48 2.03
N ILE A 12 -6.29 17.63 2.46
CA ILE A 12 -5.20 17.73 3.43
C ILE A 12 -5.77 17.87 4.84
N MET A 13 -5.17 17.19 5.82
CA MET A 13 -5.73 17.03 7.16
C MET A 13 -4.64 17.03 8.23
N SER A 14 -4.99 17.51 9.42
CA SER A 14 -4.18 17.32 10.62
C SER A 14 -3.97 15.83 10.92
N ARG A 15 -2.90 15.47 11.65
CA ARG A 15 -2.58 14.06 11.99
C ARG A 15 -3.73 13.33 12.69
N ASP A 16 -4.51 14.04 13.49
CA ASP A 16 -5.69 13.51 14.20
C ASP A 16 -7.00 13.65 13.41
N HIS A 17 -6.93 14.10 12.16
CA HIS A 17 -8.04 14.28 11.22
C HIS A 17 -9.13 15.26 11.69
N ARG A 18 -8.85 16.12 12.69
CA ARG A 18 -9.82 17.10 13.21
C ARG A 18 -10.01 18.31 12.31
N ARG A 19 -8.95 18.73 11.62
CA ARG A 19 -8.98 19.90 10.73
C ARG A 19 -8.61 19.47 9.33
N SER A 20 -9.28 20.03 8.34
CA SER A 20 -9.08 19.63 6.94
C SER A 20 -9.37 20.74 5.95
N ILE A 21 -8.65 20.73 4.84
CA ILE A 21 -8.82 21.63 3.69
C ILE A 21 -8.94 20.78 2.43
N ARG A 22 -9.89 21.13 1.55
CA ARG A 22 -10.05 20.49 0.23
C ARG A 22 -9.40 21.34 -0.84
N VAL A 23 -8.80 20.68 -1.81
CA VAL A 23 -8.21 21.28 -3.01
C VAL A 23 -8.76 20.54 -4.21
N GLU A 24 -9.28 21.28 -5.18
CA GLU A 24 -9.94 20.70 -6.35
C GLU A 24 -8.95 20.40 -7.47
N ASP A 25 -8.28 21.43 -8.00
CA ASP A 25 -7.39 21.28 -9.15
C ASP A 25 -5.92 21.49 -8.77
N ALA A 26 -5.30 20.48 -8.14
CA ALA A 26 -3.85 20.50 -7.88
C ALA A 26 -3.05 19.80 -8.98
N ILE A 27 -1.98 20.45 -9.45
CA ILE A 27 -1.11 19.88 -10.49
C ILE A 27 -0.24 18.78 -9.89
N VAL A 28 -0.13 17.63 -10.56
CA VAL A 28 0.85 16.61 -10.23
C VAL A 28 2.15 16.88 -10.99
N ASP A 29 3.20 17.24 -10.25
CA ASP A 29 4.46 17.74 -10.81
C ASP A 29 5.68 17.04 -10.19
N PRO A 30 6.28 16.05 -10.89
CA PRO A 30 7.43 15.31 -10.37
C PRO A 30 8.74 16.10 -10.36
N SER A 31 8.75 17.34 -10.86
CA SER A 31 9.92 18.23 -10.73
C SER A 31 10.04 18.83 -9.33
N VAL A 32 8.93 18.88 -8.58
CA VAL A 32 8.89 19.36 -7.21
C VAL A 32 9.27 18.21 -6.28
N THR A 33 10.36 18.35 -5.54
CA THR A 33 10.84 17.27 -4.64
C THR A 33 9.91 17.05 -3.45
N ARG A 34 9.36 18.12 -2.88
CA ARG A 34 8.48 18.10 -1.72
C ARG A 34 7.32 19.07 -1.91
N THR A 35 6.11 18.63 -1.58
CA THR A 35 4.87 19.37 -1.74
C THR A 35 4.92 20.69 -0.96
N VAL A 36 4.47 21.76 -1.61
CA VAL A 36 4.47 23.12 -1.06
C VAL A 36 3.03 23.56 -0.83
N VAL A 37 2.76 24.17 0.32
CA VAL A 37 1.45 24.69 0.70
C VAL A 37 1.57 26.11 1.27
N PRO A 38 0.48 26.91 1.25
CA PRO A 38 0.50 28.26 1.80
C PRO A 38 0.77 28.25 3.31
N LEU A 39 1.60 29.19 3.79
CA LEU A 39 1.94 29.32 5.21
C LEU A 39 0.70 29.54 6.09
N SER A 40 -0.34 30.20 5.57
CA SER A 40 -1.61 30.41 6.28
C SER A 40 -2.28 29.10 6.71
N TRP A 41 -1.98 27.97 6.07
CA TRP A 41 -2.53 26.66 6.42
C TRP A 41 -1.85 26.02 7.62
N LEU A 42 -0.67 26.49 8.04
CA LEU A 42 0.08 25.93 9.17
C LEU A 42 -0.77 25.98 10.45
N GLU A 43 -1.35 27.12 10.77
CA GLU A 43 -2.23 27.28 11.94
C GLU A 43 -3.61 26.67 11.72
N GLN A 44 -4.12 26.67 10.49
CA GLN A 44 -5.41 26.05 10.17
C GLN A 44 -5.37 24.53 10.35
N LEU A 45 -4.26 23.88 10.04
CA LEU A 45 -4.08 22.43 10.19
C LEU A 45 -3.50 22.04 11.57
N ARG A 46 -3.05 23.00 12.38
CA ARG A 46 -2.54 22.74 13.73
C ARG A 46 -3.67 22.23 14.64
N SER A 47 -3.58 20.97 15.08
CA SER A 47 -4.52 20.37 16.02
C SER A 47 -3.77 19.73 17.20
N PRO A 48 -3.61 20.45 18.32
CA PRO A 48 -3.04 19.91 19.55
C PRO A 48 -3.79 18.66 20.03
N SER A 49 -3.05 17.58 20.24
CA SER A 49 -3.58 16.29 20.68
C SER A 49 -2.75 15.73 21.84
N LEU A 50 -3.26 14.69 22.51
CA LEU A 50 -2.54 14.06 23.63
C LEU A 50 -1.13 13.58 23.26
N ARG A 51 -0.93 13.13 22.01
CA ARG A 51 0.38 12.65 21.52
C ARG A 51 1.26 13.76 20.94
N LEU A 52 0.66 14.85 20.44
CA LEU A 52 1.35 16.00 19.87
C LEU A 52 0.76 17.28 20.47
N GLN A 53 1.34 17.74 21.58
CA GLN A 53 0.82 18.88 22.34
C GLN A 53 0.89 20.19 21.56
N THR A 54 1.91 20.35 20.70
CA THR A 54 2.11 21.53 19.84
C THR A 54 1.33 21.48 18.52
N GLY A 55 0.73 20.33 18.19
CA GLY A 55 0.01 20.05 16.94
C GLY A 55 0.84 19.31 15.89
N TYR A 56 2.12 19.66 15.75
CA TYR A 56 3.07 19.01 14.83
C TYR A 56 4.16 18.26 15.58
N HIS A 57 4.75 17.24 14.95
CA HIS A 57 5.92 16.55 15.48
C HIS A 57 7.21 17.29 15.11
N ILE A 58 7.28 17.79 13.88
CA ILE A 58 8.40 18.56 13.33
C ILE A 58 7.83 19.92 12.94
N GLU A 59 8.54 20.98 13.31
CA GLU A 59 8.26 22.36 12.93
C GLU A 59 9.58 23.14 12.92
N GLU A 60 10.18 23.31 11.74
CA GLU A 60 11.53 23.85 11.58
C GLU A 60 11.56 24.95 10.52
N ALA A 61 12.26 26.05 10.79
CA ALA A 61 12.50 27.10 9.82
C ALA A 61 13.55 26.64 8.80
N VAL A 62 13.19 26.64 7.51
CA VAL A 62 14.04 26.15 6.42
C VAL A 62 14.11 27.16 5.28
N TYR A 63 15.16 27.07 4.49
CA TYR A 63 15.25 27.79 3.22
C TYR A 63 14.73 26.91 2.08
N VAL A 64 13.74 27.42 1.36
CA VAL A 64 13.17 26.81 0.15
C VAL A 64 13.44 27.76 -1.02
N PRO A 65 14.16 27.34 -2.06
CA PRO A 65 14.39 28.16 -3.24
C PRO A 65 13.05 28.60 -3.87
N PRO A 66 12.88 29.89 -4.25
CA PRO A 66 11.72 30.33 -5.02
C PRO A 66 11.60 29.52 -6.32
N ALA A 67 10.38 29.19 -6.73
CA ALA A 67 10.11 28.27 -7.85
C ALA A 67 10.96 28.58 -9.10
N TYR A 68 11.51 27.54 -9.75
CA TYR A 68 12.28 27.61 -11.00
C TYR A 68 13.68 28.26 -10.95
N ALA A 69 14.42 28.16 -9.84
CA ALA A 69 15.87 28.02 -10.01
C ALA A 69 16.11 26.68 -10.71
N ALA A 70 16.05 26.69 -12.03
CA ALA A 70 16.56 25.62 -12.86
C ALA A 70 17.89 25.17 -12.25
N VAL A 71 18.02 23.88 -11.97
CA VAL A 71 19.34 23.26 -12.00
C VAL A 71 19.75 23.37 -13.48
N ASP A 72 20.28 24.54 -13.84
CA ASP A 72 20.86 24.75 -15.15
C ASP A 72 22.20 23.98 -15.09
N ASP A 73 22.19 22.75 -15.63
CA ASP A 73 23.36 21.87 -15.77
C ASP A 73 24.43 22.44 -16.74
N LYS A 74 24.45 23.77 -16.93
CA LYS A 74 25.38 24.51 -17.76
C LYS A 74 26.03 25.66 -16.99
N GLU A 75 26.53 25.40 -15.80
CA GLU A 75 27.76 26.05 -15.35
C GLU A 75 28.32 25.29 -14.15
N GLY A 76 29.55 24.78 -14.29
CA GLY A 76 30.33 24.19 -13.21
C GLY A 76 30.74 25.22 -12.16
N ARG A 77 29.79 25.92 -11.55
CA ARG A 77 30.02 26.65 -10.31
C ARG A 77 29.77 25.70 -9.15
N ARG A 78 30.88 25.14 -8.67
CA ARG A 78 31.02 24.53 -7.36
C ARG A 78 30.16 25.30 -6.36
N LEU A 79 29.18 24.62 -5.75
CA LEU A 79 28.52 25.01 -4.51
C LEU A 79 29.57 25.03 -3.38
N SER A 80 30.42 26.04 -3.43
CA SER A 80 31.40 26.41 -2.42
C SER A 80 31.02 27.81 -1.96
N GLU A 81 29.86 27.94 -1.33
CA GLU A 81 29.52 29.08 -0.49
C GLU A 81 28.35 28.68 0.42
N LYS A 82 28.69 28.11 1.58
CA LYS A 82 27.84 28.19 2.78
C LYS A 82 27.79 29.66 3.21
N SER A 83 26.99 30.47 2.54
CA SER A 83 26.68 31.84 2.98
C SER A 83 25.20 31.91 3.36
N THR A 84 24.93 31.81 4.66
CA THR A 84 23.74 32.33 5.38
C THR A 84 22.50 32.60 4.51
N MET A 85 21.80 31.54 4.09
CA MET A 85 20.48 31.69 3.50
C MET A 85 19.47 31.88 4.64
N THR A 86 18.85 33.05 4.68
CA THR A 86 17.82 33.37 5.67
C THR A 86 16.60 32.47 5.45
N PRO A 87 16.07 31.82 6.50
CA PRO A 87 14.93 30.93 6.35
C PRO A 87 13.71 31.70 5.82
N ASN A 88 13.06 31.14 4.80
CA ASN A 88 11.92 31.74 4.11
C ASN A 88 10.69 30.81 4.07
N ALA A 89 10.74 29.66 4.75
CA ALA A 89 9.64 28.70 4.85
C ALA A 89 9.70 27.92 6.16
N ILE A 90 8.62 27.20 6.47
CA ILE A 90 8.54 26.28 7.61
C ILE A 90 8.31 24.87 7.09
N LEU A 91 9.16 23.93 7.50
CA LEU A 91 8.92 22.51 7.33
C LEU A 91 8.10 22.02 8.53
N ALA A 92 6.87 21.58 8.29
CA ALA A 92 6.04 21.06 9.38
C ALA A 92 5.31 19.77 9.02
N GLY A 93 5.12 18.89 10.00
CA GLY A 93 4.39 17.64 9.83
C GLY A 93 4.39 16.75 11.08
N PRO A 94 3.75 15.58 11.03
CA PRO A 94 3.10 14.99 9.85
C PRO A 94 1.71 15.57 9.57
N VAL A 95 1.42 15.78 8.29
CA VAL A 95 0.10 16.14 7.75
C VAL A 95 -0.39 15.02 6.86
N VAL A 96 -1.66 14.64 6.98
CA VAL A 96 -2.25 13.56 6.19
C VAL A 96 -2.89 14.13 4.94
N LEU A 97 -2.66 13.50 3.78
CA LEU A 97 -3.20 13.91 2.50
C LEU A 97 -3.93 12.73 1.85
N SER A 98 -5.20 12.91 1.53
CA SER A 98 -6.03 11.93 0.83
C SER A 98 -6.31 12.41 -0.59
N ILE A 99 -5.74 11.73 -1.58
CA ILE A 99 -5.91 12.05 -3.00
C ILE A 99 -7.08 11.25 -3.54
N THR A 100 -7.98 11.91 -4.29
CA THR A 100 -9.07 11.22 -4.97
C THR A 100 -8.51 10.18 -5.94
N GLY A 101 -9.02 8.94 -5.84
CA GLY A 101 -8.54 7.80 -6.63
C GLY A 101 -7.44 6.98 -5.95
N GLN A 102 -6.96 7.38 -4.76
CA GLN A 102 -6.04 6.58 -3.94
C GLN A 102 -6.75 6.06 -2.69
N SER A 103 -6.48 4.81 -2.30
CA SER A 103 -7.04 4.21 -1.07
C SER A 103 -6.14 4.41 0.15
N ILE A 104 -4.85 4.63 -0.06
CA ILE A 104 -3.85 4.79 0.99
C ILE A 104 -3.65 6.29 1.26
N PRO A 105 -3.75 6.74 2.53
CA PRO A 105 -3.42 8.11 2.88
C PRO A 105 -1.92 8.35 2.74
N VAL A 106 -1.56 9.48 2.16
CA VAL A 106 -0.19 9.97 2.04
C VAL A 106 0.14 10.77 3.28
N VAL A 107 1.35 10.61 3.82
CA VAL A 107 1.81 11.40 4.97
C VAL A 107 2.94 12.31 4.51
N LEU A 108 2.74 13.60 4.69
CA LEU A 108 3.64 14.65 4.22
C LEU A 108 4.24 15.42 5.39
N ASN A 109 5.46 15.89 5.17
CA ASN A 109 6.03 17.02 5.90
C ASN A 109 6.22 18.14 4.86
N PRO A 110 5.15 18.85 4.45
CA PRO A 110 5.25 19.82 3.36
C PRO A 110 6.04 21.06 3.77
N TYR A 111 6.44 21.85 2.77
CA TYR A 111 6.93 23.20 2.99
C TYR A 111 5.75 24.17 3.07
N PHE A 112 5.62 24.86 4.20
CA PHE A 112 4.68 25.96 4.41
C PHE A 112 5.40 27.28 4.06
N VAL A 113 4.97 27.93 2.97
CA VAL A 113 5.69 29.07 2.39
C VAL A 113 4.81 30.33 2.40
N PRO A 114 5.33 31.52 2.76
CA PRO A 114 4.59 32.76 2.68
C PRO A 114 4.11 33.07 1.25
N GLU A 115 2.96 33.72 1.13
CA GLU A 115 2.34 34.06 -0.16
C GLU A 115 3.28 34.90 -1.04
N ASP A 116 4.10 35.78 -0.42
CA ASP A 116 5.05 36.64 -1.11
C ASP A 116 6.24 35.88 -1.72
N THR A 117 6.56 34.70 -1.17
CA THR A 117 7.72 33.89 -1.56
C THR A 117 7.35 32.79 -2.55
N TRP A 118 6.13 32.25 -2.43
CA TRP A 118 5.63 31.18 -3.28
C TRP A 118 4.13 31.36 -3.53
N GLY A 119 3.76 31.49 -4.80
CA GLY A 119 2.37 31.68 -5.21
C GLY A 119 2.26 32.69 -6.33
N ILE A 120 2.58 32.28 -7.56
CA ILE A 120 2.04 33.00 -8.70
C ILE A 120 0.54 32.73 -8.66
N ARG A 121 -0.25 33.73 -8.24
CA ARG A 121 -1.70 33.75 -8.52
C ARG A 121 -1.84 33.74 -10.04
N ARG A 122 -1.99 32.53 -10.60
CA ARG A 122 -1.98 32.30 -12.06
C ARG A 122 -3.13 33.06 -12.73
N ASN A 123 -4.18 33.31 -11.96
CA ASN A 123 -5.23 34.31 -12.15
C ASN A 123 -5.57 34.87 -10.75
N ARG A 124 -6.14 36.08 -10.65
CA ARG A 124 -6.28 36.84 -9.38
C ARG A 124 -6.88 36.06 -8.18
N ASP A 125 -7.60 34.96 -8.41
CA ASP A 125 -8.26 34.12 -7.39
C ASP A 125 -7.81 32.65 -7.34
N GLU A 126 -6.90 32.18 -8.21
CA GLU A 126 -6.50 30.76 -8.26
C GLU A 126 -5.11 30.51 -7.66
N TRP A 127 -5.03 29.53 -6.74
CA TRP A 127 -3.79 29.05 -6.14
C TRP A 127 -3.10 28.01 -7.04
N ASP A 128 -1.85 28.23 -7.45
CA ASP A 128 -1.04 27.23 -8.17
C ASP A 128 -0.47 26.19 -7.18
N LEU A 129 -1.35 25.32 -6.66
CA LEU A 129 -0.99 24.22 -5.77
C LEU A 129 -0.51 23.01 -6.57
N ARG A 130 0.61 22.43 -6.12
CA ARG A 130 1.24 21.29 -6.80
C ARG A 130 1.63 20.21 -5.81
N LEU A 131 1.37 18.96 -6.19
CA LEU A 131 1.85 17.77 -5.49
C LEU A 131 3.22 17.37 -6.04
N GLY A 132 4.18 17.28 -5.14
CA GLY A 132 5.55 16.88 -5.44
C GLY A 132 5.78 15.37 -5.37
N MET A 133 7.02 14.98 -5.60
CA MET A 133 7.51 13.61 -5.54
C MET A 133 7.25 12.95 -4.17
N ASP A 134 7.34 13.70 -3.08
CA ASP A 134 7.01 13.23 -1.72
C ASP A 134 5.62 12.59 -1.61
N ALA A 135 4.62 13.15 -2.30
CA ALA A 135 3.27 12.59 -2.36
C ALA A 135 3.15 11.49 -3.42
N ILE A 136 3.78 11.68 -4.58
CA ILE A 136 3.69 10.75 -5.71
C ILE A 136 4.30 9.38 -5.35
N GLU A 137 5.44 9.35 -4.67
CA GLU A 137 6.15 8.13 -4.25
C GLU A 137 5.32 7.21 -3.35
N GLN A 138 4.37 7.77 -2.61
CA GLN A 138 3.50 7.04 -1.67
C GLN A 138 2.21 6.52 -2.33
N CYS A 139 1.96 6.87 -3.60
CA CYS A 139 0.69 6.62 -4.28
C CYS A 139 0.84 5.64 -5.45
N THR A 140 -0.31 5.19 -5.96
CA THR A 140 -0.38 4.55 -7.29
C THR A 140 0.07 5.51 -8.39
N LEU A 141 0.02 6.83 -8.16
CA LEU A 141 0.62 7.84 -9.07
C LEU A 141 2.10 7.57 -9.36
N PHE A 142 2.83 6.87 -8.49
CA PHE A 142 4.19 6.42 -8.76
C PHE A 142 4.30 5.53 -10.01
N SER A 143 3.27 4.73 -10.34
CA SER A 143 3.30 3.94 -11.57
C SER A 143 3.25 4.81 -12.84
N GLU A 144 2.66 6.00 -12.75
CA GLU A 144 2.60 6.97 -13.85
C GLU A 144 3.96 7.65 -14.14
N LEU A 145 4.94 7.49 -13.23
CA LEU A 145 6.33 7.92 -13.44
C LEU A 145 7.16 6.88 -14.21
N ARG A 146 6.64 5.69 -14.50
CA ARG A 146 7.37 4.66 -15.25
C ARG A 146 7.28 4.92 -16.76
N PRO A 147 8.17 4.35 -17.60
CA PRO A 147 8.10 4.51 -19.05
C PRO A 147 6.69 4.16 -19.58
N GLY A 148 6.10 5.10 -20.32
CA GLY A 148 4.74 4.98 -20.87
C GLY A 148 3.63 5.57 -19.99
N GLY A 149 3.91 5.90 -18.73
CA GLY A 149 3.00 6.61 -17.85
C GLY A 149 2.88 8.09 -18.21
N LEU A 150 1.82 8.73 -17.73
CA LEU A 150 1.46 10.11 -18.10
C LEU A 150 2.43 11.17 -17.54
N LEU A 151 3.17 10.84 -16.47
CA LEU A 151 4.11 11.75 -15.81
C LEU A 151 5.55 11.55 -16.27
N TYR A 152 5.85 10.49 -17.04
CA TYR A 152 7.21 10.14 -17.45
C TYR A 152 7.94 11.27 -18.15
N ASN A 153 7.25 12.00 -19.03
CA ASN A 153 7.85 13.09 -19.80
C ASN A 153 8.19 14.34 -18.96
N LYS A 154 7.65 14.43 -17.74
CA LYS A 154 7.89 15.53 -16.80
C LYS A 154 9.01 15.24 -15.81
N LEU A 155 9.55 14.02 -15.80
CA LEU A 155 10.70 13.70 -14.96
C LEU A 155 11.88 14.62 -15.31
N PRO A 156 12.68 15.07 -14.32
CA PRO A 156 13.86 15.86 -14.58
C PRO A 156 14.82 15.13 -15.53
N SER A 157 15.52 15.90 -16.37
CA SER A 157 16.46 15.33 -17.33
C SER A 157 17.52 14.52 -16.60
N SER A 158 17.67 13.25 -16.96
CA SER A 158 18.71 12.38 -16.40
C SER A 158 19.22 11.43 -17.48
N GLN A 159 20.44 10.92 -17.32
CA GLN A 159 21.03 9.97 -18.27
C GLN A 159 20.20 8.68 -18.44
N ASN A 160 19.34 8.36 -17.46
CA ASN A 160 18.52 7.15 -17.44
C ASN A 160 17.14 7.32 -18.12
N VAL A 161 16.75 8.54 -18.49
CA VAL A 161 15.40 8.85 -19.02
C VAL A 161 15.47 9.40 -20.43
N THR A 162 14.87 8.68 -21.39
CA THR A 162 14.80 9.08 -22.80
C THR A 162 13.39 9.60 -23.15
N ARG A 163 13.20 10.92 -23.15
CA ARG A 163 11.86 11.58 -23.23
C ARG A 163 11.09 11.40 -24.55
N HIS A 164 11.76 11.10 -25.65
CA HIS A 164 11.15 11.02 -26.99
C HIS A 164 11.23 9.63 -27.62
N GLU A 165 11.65 8.64 -26.85
CA GLU A 165 11.73 7.26 -27.33
C GLU A 165 10.34 6.60 -27.28
N PRO A 166 9.89 5.93 -28.36
CA PRO A 166 8.67 5.15 -28.33
C PRO A 166 8.72 4.09 -27.22
N LEU A 167 7.62 3.90 -26.49
CA LEU A 167 7.56 2.97 -25.35
C LEU A 167 8.13 1.58 -25.66
N ARG A 168 7.77 1.01 -26.81
CA ARG A 168 8.26 -0.31 -27.23
C ARG A 168 9.77 -0.35 -27.42
N ALA A 169 10.39 0.71 -27.93
CA ALA A 169 11.84 0.77 -28.10
C ALA A 169 12.55 0.78 -26.73
N THR A 170 12.05 1.59 -25.79
CA THR A 170 12.55 1.61 -24.40
C THR A 170 12.44 0.23 -23.73
N LEU A 171 11.29 -0.44 -23.86
CA LEU A 171 11.07 -1.76 -23.27
C LEU A 171 11.87 -2.86 -23.98
N GLN A 172 12.08 -2.77 -25.29
CA GLN A 172 12.92 -3.70 -26.06
C GLN A 172 14.38 -3.61 -25.64
N ARG A 173 14.88 -2.41 -25.34
CA ARG A 173 16.21 -2.20 -24.74
C ARG A 173 16.33 -2.90 -23.38
N TYR A 174 15.25 -2.96 -22.61
CA TYR A 174 15.17 -3.74 -21.36
C TYR A 174 14.90 -5.23 -21.55
N GLY A 175 14.75 -5.71 -22.80
CA GLY A 175 14.61 -7.13 -23.12
C GLY A 175 13.21 -7.59 -23.51
N MET A 176 12.21 -6.69 -23.66
CA MET A 176 10.92 -7.07 -24.23
C MET A 176 11.11 -7.58 -25.66
N LYS A 177 10.64 -8.81 -25.95
CA LYS A 177 10.75 -9.42 -27.30
C LYS A 177 9.41 -9.55 -28.02
N CYS A 178 8.39 -10.02 -27.32
CA CYS A 178 7.06 -10.27 -27.83
C CYS A 178 6.00 -9.65 -26.89
N GLY A 179 4.72 -9.76 -27.24
CA GLY A 179 3.61 -9.38 -26.39
C GLY A 179 3.48 -10.22 -25.13
N LEU A 180 2.55 -9.84 -24.25
CA LEU A 180 2.30 -10.55 -22.99
C LEU A 180 1.85 -11.99 -23.25
N ALA A 181 2.66 -12.96 -22.80
CA ALA A 181 2.40 -14.40 -22.94
C ALA A 181 2.01 -14.81 -24.39
N GLU A 182 2.68 -14.20 -25.36
CA GLU A 182 2.49 -14.52 -26.79
C GLU A 182 3.17 -15.84 -27.15
N SER A 183 4.36 -16.10 -26.60
CA SER A 183 5.05 -17.37 -26.76
C SER A 183 4.30 -18.51 -26.07
N PRO A 184 4.08 -19.66 -26.73
CA PRO A 184 3.41 -20.81 -26.13
C PRO A 184 4.19 -21.43 -24.96
N LEU A 185 5.46 -21.05 -24.79
CA LEU A 185 6.32 -21.52 -23.70
C LEU A 185 6.00 -20.87 -22.35
N VAL A 186 5.35 -19.70 -22.35
CA VAL A 186 5.01 -18.98 -21.12
C VAL A 186 3.53 -19.21 -20.79
N PRO A 187 3.19 -19.71 -19.58
CA PRO A 187 1.80 -19.88 -19.18
C PRO A 187 1.02 -18.57 -19.28
N ARG A 188 -0.21 -18.66 -19.81
CA ARG A 188 -1.07 -17.49 -19.97
C ARG A 188 -1.52 -16.96 -18.60
N PRO A 189 -1.53 -15.63 -18.39
CA PRO A 189 -1.63 -15.04 -17.05
C PRO A 189 -2.94 -15.37 -16.32
N TRP A 190 -4.05 -15.52 -17.05
CA TRP A 190 -5.35 -15.83 -16.48
C TRP A 190 -5.47 -17.25 -15.92
N THR A 191 -4.51 -18.13 -16.20
CA THR A 191 -4.48 -19.50 -15.63
C THR A 191 -3.71 -19.59 -14.31
N ARG A 192 -3.14 -18.48 -13.84
CA ARG A 192 -2.34 -18.41 -12.60
C ARG A 192 -3.14 -18.84 -11.38
N MET A 193 -4.40 -18.41 -11.29
CA MET A 193 -5.33 -18.79 -10.23
C MET A 193 -6.54 -19.44 -10.88
N ARG A 194 -6.65 -20.77 -10.77
CA ARG A 194 -7.73 -21.54 -11.40
C ARG A 194 -8.96 -21.66 -10.50
N TYR A 195 -8.72 -21.88 -9.22
CA TYR A 195 -9.76 -22.04 -8.21
C TYR A 195 -9.55 -21.03 -7.08
N MET A 196 -10.67 -20.49 -6.60
CA MET A 196 -10.73 -19.66 -5.41
C MET A 196 -11.54 -20.41 -4.36
N PHE A 197 -10.92 -20.70 -3.22
CA PHE A 197 -11.56 -21.46 -2.15
C PHE A 197 -12.30 -20.52 -1.19
N ILE A 198 -13.64 -20.48 -1.30
CA ILE A 198 -14.52 -19.72 -0.41
C ILE A 198 -15.47 -20.71 0.27
N ASP A 199 -15.27 -20.94 1.56
CA ASP A 199 -15.94 -22.03 2.30
C ASP A 199 -17.46 -21.90 2.33
N GLU A 200 -17.99 -20.68 2.41
CA GLU A 200 -19.43 -20.43 2.40
C GLU A 200 -20.07 -20.77 1.04
N LEU A 201 -19.35 -20.55 -0.06
CA LEU A 201 -19.85 -20.79 -1.42
C LEU A 201 -19.73 -22.26 -1.83
N GLN A 202 -18.78 -23.00 -1.25
CA GLN A 202 -18.59 -24.41 -1.60
C GLN A 202 -18.28 -25.24 -0.36
N ARG A 203 -19.02 -26.36 -0.22
CA ARG A 203 -18.80 -27.42 0.76
C ARG A 203 -18.91 -27.01 2.24
N GLY A 204 -19.08 -25.73 2.58
CA GLY A 204 -19.28 -25.27 3.96
C GLY A 204 -17.98 -25.15 4.77
N PRO A 205 -18.07 -24.71 6.03
CA PRO A 205 -16.93 -24.49 6.90
C PRO A 205 -16.24 -25.79 7.32
N LYS A 206 -14.96 -25.65 7.71
CA LYS A 206 -14.17 -26.71 8.31
C LYS A 206 -14.61 -26.98 9.76
N LEU A 207 -14.67 -28.24 10.15
CA LEU A 207 -14.77 -28.67 11.54
C LEU A 207 -13.42 -28.40 12.22
N THR A 208 -13.43 -27.52 13.23
CA THR A 208 -12.22 -27.11 13.95
C THR A 208 -12.19 -27.70 15.35
N GLU A 209 -11.27 -28.61 15.57
CA GLU A 209 -10.99 -29.21 16.88
C GLU A 209 -9.56 -28.83 17.32
N PHE A 210 -9.22 -29.08 18.58
CA PHE A 210 -7.86 -28.91 19.06
C PHE A 210 -7.52 -29.91 20.15
N VAL A 211 -6.25 -30.35 20.18
CA VAL A 211 -5.65 -31.11 21.26
C VAL A 211 -4.48 -30.29 21.82
N GLY A 212 -4.65 -29.78 23.03
CA GLY A 212 -3.72 -28.87 23.70
C GLY A 212 -4.47 -27.93 24.63
N HIS A 213 -3.79 -26.91 25.14
CA HIS A 213 -4.39 -26.00 26.13
C HIS A 213 -5.52 -25.12 25.58
N ASN A 214 -5.44 -24.69 24.33
CA ASN A 214 -6.43 -23.84 23.68
C ASN A 214 -6.34 -23.98 22.15
N PRO A 215 -7.30 -23.45 21.38
CA PRO A 215 -7.30 -23.57 19.91
C PRO A 215 -6.07 -22.99 19.21
N ARG A 216 -5.36 -22.03 19.83
CA ARG A 216 -4.18 -21.38 19.23
C ARG A 216 -2.87 -22.10 19.55
N ASN A 217 -2.81 -22.79 20.69
CA ASN A 217 -1.63 -23.48 21.19
C ASN A 217 -1.68 -25.01 20.97
N GLY A 218 -2.86 -25.54 20.66
CA GLY A 218 -3.07 -26.96 20.38
C GLY A 218 -2.86 -27.30 18.90
N THR A 219 -2.76 -28.60 18.63
CA THR A 219 -2.78 -29.12 17.26
C THR A 219 -4.23 -29.43 16.84
N PRO A 220 -4.62 -29.20 15.58
CA PRO A 220 -5.92 -29.65 15.08
C PRO A 220 -5.98 -31.18 14.91
N TRP A 221 -4.84 -31.87 14.97
CA TRP A 221 -4.77 -33.31 14.83
C TRP A 221 -5.09 -34.01 16.16
N ARG A 222 -6.00 -34.98 16.10
CA ARG A 222 -6.10 -36.02 17.13
C ARG A 222 -4.92 -36.99 17.04
N PHE A 223 -4.69 -37.76 18.10
CA PHE A 223 -3.71 -38.84 18.06
C PHE A 223 -4.23 -40.03 17.25
N SER A 224 -3.33 -40.71 16.54
CA SER A 224 -3.69 -41.84 15.66
C SER A 224 -3.97 -43.15 16.44
N GLN A 225 -4.51 -44.15 15.73
CA GLN A 225 -4.83 -45.49 16.26
C GLN A 225 -3.63 -46.23 16.86
N HIS A 226 -2.40 -45.78 16.58
CA HIS A 226 -1.19 -46.44 17.07
C HIS A 226 -0.85 -46.12 18.52
N SER A 227 -1.51 -45.12 19.11
CA SER A 227 -1.38 -44.76 20.54
C SER A 227 -1.64 -45.96 21.44
N LYS A 228 -0.76 -46.14 22.44
CA LYS A 228 -0.81 -47.28 23.38
C LYS A 228 -2.20 -47.50 23.98
N TYR A 229 -2.87 -46.42 24.35
CA TYR A 229 -4.17 -46.43 25.04
C TYR A 229 -5.36 -46.73 24.12
N PHE A 230 -5.20 -46.65 22.80
CA PHE A 230 -6.32 -46.84 21.86
C PHE A 230 -6.39 -48.27 21.31
N ARG A 231 -5.28 -49.00 21.25
CA ARG A 231 -5.21 -50.32 20.60
C ARG A 231 -6.20 -51.35 21.13
N ILE A 232 -6.39 -51.42 22.45
CA ILE A 232 -7.35 -52.37 23.07
C ILE A 232 -8.79 -52.00 22.69
N GLY A 233 -9.11 -50.70 22.71
CA GLY A 233 -10.43 -50.20 22.34
C GLY A 233 -10.74 -50.44 20.86
N VAL A 234 -9.82 -50.06 19.97
CA VAL A 234 -9.90 -50.31 18.52
C VAL A 234 -10.07 -51.80 18.20
N TRP A 235 -9.34 -52.67 18.90
CA TRP A 235 -9.50 -54.13 18.75
C TRP A 235 -10.91 -54.59 19.12
N ARG A 236 -11.43 -54.19 20.28
CA ARG A 236 -12.79 -54.54 20.73
C ARG A 236 -13.85 -54.02 19.75
N GLU A 237 -13.70 -52.79 19.27
CA GLU A 237 -14.55 -52.13 18.28
C GLU A 237 -14.57 -52.86 16.93
N THR A 238 -13.45 -53.50 16.57
CA THR A 238 -13.32 -54.28 15.33
C THR A 238 -14.01 -55.63 15.45
N ILE A 239 -13.83 -56.34 16.58
CA ILE A 239 -14.39 -57.69 16.80
C ILE A 239 -15.90 -57.65 17.07
N ARG A 240 -16.35 -56.74 17.94
CA ARG A 240 -17.77 -56.58 18.30
C ARG A 240 -18.32 -55.30 17.69
N ARG A 241 -18.32 -55.26 16.36
CA ARG A 241 -18.62 -54.04 15.58
C ARG A 241 -20.02 -53.48 15.79
N ASN A 242 -21.00 -54.28 16.20
CA ASN A 242 -22.37 -53.79 16.35
C ASN A 242 -22.66 -53.25 17.75
N ASP A 243 -21.87 -53.65 18.74
CA ASP A 243 -22.02 -53.19 20.11
C ASP A 243 -21.31 -51.84 20.30
N MET A 244 -21.71 -51.11 21.35
CA MET A 244 -20.95 -49.96 21.84
C MET A 244 -19.81 -50.46 22.73
N ASN A 245 -18.58 -50.01 22.49
CA ASN A 245 -17.41 -50.42 23.28
C ASN A 245 -16.87 -49.25 24.11
N GLU A 246 -16.62 -49.50 25.39
CA GLU A 246 -15.95 -48.54 26.28
C GLU A 246 -14.46 -48.39 25.96
N GLY A 247 -13.91 -47.17 26.13
CA GLY A 247 -12.47 -46.90 26.03
C GLY A 247 -12.13 -45.48 25.58
N LEU A 248 -10.85 -45.11 25.66
CA LEU A 248 -10.34 -43.81 25.19
C LEU A 248 -10.21 -43.75 23.66
N HIS A 249 -10.41 -44.85 22.94
CA HIS A 249 -10.24 -44.93 21.47
C HIS A 249 -11.21 -44.01 20.71
N GLY A 250 -12.31 -43.58 21.32
CA GLY A 250 -13.21 -42.57 20.75
C GLY A 250 -12.57 -41.18 20.56
N HIS A 251 -11.45 -40.89 21.23
CA HIS A 251 -10.68 -39.67 21.03
C HIS A 251 -9.61 -39.78 19.94
N SER A 252 -9.46 -40.95 19.32
CA SER A 252 -8.49 -41.14 18.24
C SER A 252 -8.99 -40.51 16.94
N SER A 253 -8.09 -40.33 15.97
CA SER A 253 -8.49 -39.93 14.61
C SER A 253 -9.23 -41.04 13.86
N TRP A 254 -9.08 -42.30 14.29
CA TRP A 254 -9.72 -43.48 13.70
C TRP A 254 -11.03 -43.82 14.43
N GLN A 255 -12.05 -44.18 13.66
CA GLN A 255 -13.32 -44.65 14.21
C GLN A 255 -14.08 -45.56 13.24
N LYS A 256 -15.10 -46.24 13.75
CA LYS A 256 -15.93 -47.23 13.01
C LYS A 256 -16.66 -46.63 11.81
N SER A 257 -17.07 -45.35 11.88
CA SER A 257 -17.77 -44.67 10.80
C SER A 257 -16.85 -44.45 9.59
N PRO A 258 -17.37 -44.41 8.35
CA PRO A 258 -16.55 -44.10 7.17
C PRO A 258 -15.89 -42.72 7.26
N GLN A 259 -16.60 -41.72 7.82
CA GLN A 259 -16.07 -40.38 8.05
C GLN A 259 -15.09 -40.39 9.23
N GLN A 260 -13.80 -40.19 8.95
CA GLN A 260 -12.74 -40.13 9.95
C GLN A 260 -12.63 -38.73 10.59
N ALA A 261 -12.05 -38.68 11.80
CA ALA A 261 -11.80 -37.45 12.54
C ALA A 261 -10.40 -36.91 12.22
N VAL A 262 -10.28 -36.28 11.06
CA VAL A 262 -9.08 -35.57 10.59
C VAL A 262 -9.37 -34.07 10.47
N PRO A 263 -8.36 -33.20 10.45
CA PRO A 263 -8.58 -31.77 10.26
C PRO A 263 -9.31 -31.44 8.95
N GLU A 264 -10.00 -30.31 8.95
CA GLU A 264 -10.65 -29.72 7.76
C GLU A 264 -11.81 -30.51 7.14
N VAL A 265 -12.38 -31.46 7.89
CA VAL A 265 -13.63 -32.12 7.52
C VAL A 265 -14.74 -31.09 7.39
N ARG A 266 -15.50 -31.14 6.31
CA ARG A 266 -16.60 -30.21 6.06
C ARG A 266 -17.94 -30.83 6.42
N LEU A 267 -18.29 -30.74 7.70
CA LEU A 267 -19.47 -31.40 8.28
C LEU A 267 -20.79 -30.88 7.69
N MET A 268 -20.83 -29.62 7.26
CA MET A 268 -22.02 -28.99 6.67
C MET A 268 -22.13 -29.21 5.16
N ALA A 269 -21.24 -30.00 4.56
CA ALA A 269 -21.30 -30.28 3.13
C ALA A 269 -22.55 -31.12 2.81
N PRO A 270 -23.26 -30.85 1.70
CA PRO A 270 -24.46 -31.63 1.34
C PRO A 270 -24.21 -33.12 1.07
N TYR A 271 -22.97 -33.49 0.72
CA TYR A 271 -22.60 -34.87 0.39
C TYR A 271 -21.35 -35.28 1.19
N PRO A 272 -21.38 -36.45 1.88
CA PRO A 272 -20.23 -37.02 2.59
C PRO A 272 -19.01 -37.25 1.69
#